data_AF-A0A9N8WKR3-F1
#
_entry.id   AF-A0A9N8WKR3-F1
#
_cell.length_a   1.000
_cell.length_b   1.000
_cell.length_c   1.000
_cell.angle_alpha   90.00
_cell.angle_beta   90.00
_cell.angle_gamma   90.00
#
_symmetry.space_group_name_H-M   'P 1'
#
loop_
_entity.id
_entity.type
_entity.pdbx_description
1 polymer ?
#
loop_
_entity_poly.entity_id
_entity_poly.type
_entity_poly.pdbx_seq_one_letter_code
_entity_poly.pdbx_strand_id
1 'polypeptide(L)'
;MGPCLATYDVAGTYIKYKEGYIRIPHNGGIITKPQEYWSEENKKLVIYFNYVLCVNFSIQTVILFPILQWAFRNDAFYTELVPQLAYGSIMLIIGILGIRSHWRFQKLLIKTRKTNSNIVTKLEYFKVDN
;
A
#
# COMPACT_ATOMS: atom_id res chain seq x y z
N MET A 1 -11.10 -9.23 -1.77
CA MET A 1 -10.34 -8.02 -1.37
C MET A 1 -9.03 -8.33 -0.63
N GLY A 2 -9.05 -9.19 0.40
CA GLY A 2 -7.85 -9.54 1.19
C GLY A 2 -6.64 -10.07 0.40
N PRO A 3 -6.78 -10.99 -0.57
CA PRO A 3 -5.63 -11.54 -1.30
C PRO A 3 -4.93 -10.49 -2.18
N CYS A 4 -5.69 -9.70 -2.95
CA CYS A 4 -5.13 -8.68 -3.84
C CYS A 4 -4.45 -7.54 -3.07
N LEU A 5 -5.03 -7.14 -1.93
CA LEU A 5 -4.41 -6.13 -1.06
C LEU A 5 -3.12 -6.68 -0.42
N ALA A 6 -3.12 -7.94 0.01
CA ALA A 6 -1.95 -8.58 0.58
C ALA A 6 -0.84 -8.77 -0.47
N THR A 7 -1.16 -9.14 -1.71
CA THR A 7 -0.18 -9.23 -2.79
C THR A 7 0.37 -7.86 -3.14
N TYR A 8 -0.46 -6.80 -3.12
CA TYR A 8 -0.02 -5.43 -3.31
C TYR A 8 0.95 -4.99 -2.20
N ASP A 9 0.61 -5.25 -0.94
CA ASP A 9 1.46 -4.93 0.21
C ASP A 9 2.82 -5.64 0.15
N VAL A 10 2.82 -6.92 -0.24
CA VAL A 10 4.05 -7.71 -0.41
C VAL A 10 4.88 -7.18 -1.58
N ALA A 11 4.26 -6.93 -2.73
CA ALA A 11 4.93 -6.41 -3.91
C ALA A 11 5.49 -4.99 -3.68
N GLY A 12 4.72 -4.12 -3.03
CA GLY A 12 5.16 -2.77 -2.67
C GLY A 12 6.31 -2.79 -1.66
N THR A 13 6.30 -3.73 -0.71
CA THR A 13 7.41 -3.93 0.23
C THR A 13 8.67 -4.43 -0.50
N TYR A 14 8.51 -5.35 -1.44
CA TYR A 14 9.61 -5.87 -2.25
C TYR A 14 10.26 -4.79 -3.11
N ILE A 15 9.46 -3.96 -3.78
CA ILE A 15 9.95 -2.85 -4.62
C ILE A 15 10.68 -1.81 -3.75
N LYS A 16 10.10 -1.41 -2.63
CA LYS A 16 10.75 -0.47 -1.68
C LYS A 16 12.06 -1.01 -1.12
N TYR A 17 12.15 -2.33 -0.91
CA TYR A 17 13.38 -2.96 -0.48
C TYR A 17 14.47 -2.92 -1.57
N LYS A 18 14.10 -3.12 -2.84
CA LYS A 18 15.02 -3.08 -3.99
C LYS A 18 15.50 -1.66 -4.32
N GLU A 19 14.64 -0.65 -4.18
CA GLU A 19 14.96 0.76 -4.50
C GLU A 19 15.83 1.47 -3.44
N GLY A 20 15.78 1.01 -2.19
CA GLY A 20 16.63 1.53 -1.12
C GLY A 20 16.17 2.87 -0.53
N TYR A 21 17.12 3.58 0.10
CA TYR A 21 16.88 4.78 0.91
C TYR A 21 17.79 5.93 0.50
N ILE A 22 17.30 7.16 0.67
CA ILE A 22 18.12 8.36 0.52
C ILE A 22 18.37 9.00 1.88
N ARG A 23 19.55 9.60 2.03
CA ARG A 23 19.93 10.36 3.23
C ARG A 23 19.73 11.83 2.92
N ILE A 24 19.00 12.54 3.77
CA ILE A 24 18.77 13.98 3.64
C ILE A 24 20.09 14.69 4.00
N PRO A 25 20.68 15.47 3.09
CA PRO A 25 21.99 16.07 3.29
C PRO A 25 22.05 17.03 4.49
N HIS A 26 20.96 17.74 4.78
CA HIS A 26 20.92 18.76 5.84
C HIS A 26 20.58 18.24 7.24
N ASN A 27 19.86 17.11 7.35
CA ASN A 27 19.33 16.62 8.64
C ASN A 27 19.85 15.21 8.99
N GLY A 28 20.64 14.58 8.11
CA GLY A 28 21.14 13.21 8.29
C GLY A 28 20.08 12.11 8.35
N GLY A 29 18.78 12.48 8.30
CA GLY A 29 17.64 11.57 8.32
C GLY A 29 17.61 10.68 7.07
N ILE A 30 17.33 9.39 7.27
CA ILE A 30 17.22 8.40 6.20
C ILE A 30 15.74 8.24 5.89
N ILE A 31 15.34 8.56 4.66
CA ILE A 31 13.98 8.39 4.17
C ILE A 31 13.96 7.35 3.06
N THR A 32 12.83 6.64 2.90
CA THR A 32 12.60 5.81 1.71
C THR A 32 12.78 6.67 0.47
N LYS A 33 13.47 6.14 -0.55
CA LYS A 33 13.67 6.84 -1.82
C LYS A 33 12.29 7.29 -2.35
N PRO A 34 12.08 8.59 -2.64
CA PRO A 34 10.82 9.08 -3.20
C PRO A 34 10.53 8.38 -4.53
N GLN A 35 9.24 8.17 -4.81
CA GLN A 35 8.79 7.41 -5.99
C GLN A 35 9.27 8.03 -7.32
N GLU A 36 9.49 9.34 -7.36
CA GLU A 36 10.05 10.07 -8.51
C GLU A 36 11.45 9.59 -8.91
N TYR A 37 12.24 9.11 -7.95
CA TYR A 37 13.61 8.66 -8.20
C TYR A 37 13.71 7.16 -8.46
N TRP A 38 12.62 6.40 -8.39
CA TRP A 38 12.64 4.95 -8.62
C TRP A 38 13.07 4.59 -10.04
N SER A 39 13.55 3.36 -10.24
CA SER A 39 13.77 2.80 -11.56
C SER A 39 12.49 2.86 -12.38
N GLU A 40 12.60 3.18 -13.67
CA GLU A 40 11.47 3.27 -14.60
C GLU A 40 10.66 1.96 -14.67
N GLU A 41 11.31 0.81 -14.50
CA GLU A 41 10.64 -0.49 -14.42
C GLU A 41 9.72 -0.59 -13.20
N ASN A 42 10.24 -0.23 -12.02
CA ASN A 42 9.51 -0.28 -10.76
C ASN A 42 8.39 0.76 -10.70
N LYS A 43 8.58 1.94 -11.31
CA LYS A 43 7.53 2.95 -11.49
C LYS A 43 6.36 2.39 -12.29
N LYS A 44 6.62 1.80 -13.47
CA LYS A 44 5.58 1.18 -14.31
C LYS A 44 4.82 0.08 -13.57
N LEU A 45 5.55 -0.74 -12.80
CA LEU A 45 5.00 -1.84 -12.02
C LEU A 45 4.04 -1.33 -10.93
N VAL A 46 4.42 -0.28 -10.20
CA VAL A 46 3.58 0.34 -9.16
C VAL A 46 2.35 1.02 -9.75
N ILE A 47 2.50 1.72 -10.89
CA ILE A 47 1.38 2.31 -11.61
C ILE A 47 0.38 1.23 -12.04
N TYR A 48 0.87 0.12 -12.61
CA TYR A 48 0.04 -1.02 -12.98
C TYR A 48 -0.73 -1.58 -11.78
N PHE A 49 -0.06 -1.82 -10.65
CA PHE A 49 -0.72 -2.34 -9.48
C PHE A 49 -1.76 -1.39 -8.89
N ASN A 50 -1.48 -0.09 -8.84
CA ASN A 50 -2.44 0.91 -8.40
C ASN A 50 -3.69 0.92 -9.29
N TYR A 51 -3.50 0.79 -10.61
CA TYR A 51 -4.60 0.71 -11.56
C TYR A 51 -5.46 -0.53 -11.32
N VAL A 52 -4.85 -1.72 -11.23
CA VAL A 52 -5.57 -2.97 -10.97
C VAL A 52 -6.32 -2.92 -9.63
N LEU A 53 -5.70 -2.38 -8.58
CA LEU A 53 -6.34 -2.22 -7.28
C LEU A 53 -7.56 -1.28 -7.35
N CYS A 54 -7.43 -0.15 -8.04
CA CYS A 54 -8.50 0.80 -8.24
C CYS A 54 -9.67 0.18 -9.01
N VAL A 55 -9.40 -0.50 -10.13
CA VAL A 55 -10.41 -1.20 -10.93
C VAL A 55 -11.15 -2.27 -10.11
N ASN A 56 -10.41 -3.08 -9.35
CA ASN A 56 -11.02 -4.09 -8.47
C ASN A 56 -11.92 -3.45 -7.41
N PHE A 57 -11.50 -2.32 -6.84
CA PHE A 57 -12.28 -1.60 -5.85
C PHE A 57 -13.54 -0.98 -6.46
N SER A 58 -13.43 -0.31 -7.61
CA SER A 58 -14.56 0.26 -8.33
C SER A 58 -15.60 -0.80 -8.73
N ILE A 59 -15.17 -1.97 -9.20
CA ILE A 59 -16.10 -3.06 -9.52
C ILE A 59 -16.80 -3.54 -8.24
N GLN A 60 -16.08 -3.70 -7.14
CA GLN A 60 -16.67 -4.12 -5.87
C GLN A 60 -17.68 -3.11 -5.34
N THR A 61 -17.41 -1.80 -5.40
CA THR A 61 -18.35 -0.78 -4.94
C THR A 61 -19.58 -0.71 -5.82
N VAL A 62 -19.43 -0.75 -7.14
CA VAL A 62 -20.55 -0.73 -8.10
C VAL A 62 -21.45 -1.95 -7.95
N ILE A 63 -20.90 -3.11 -7.57
CA ILE A 63 -21.69 -4.33 -7.34
C ILE A 63 -22.34 -4.32 -5.94
N LEU A 64 -21.62 -3.84 -4.92
CA LEU A 64 -22.05 -3.90 -3.53
C LEU A 64 -23.29 -3.03 -3.28
N PHE A 65 -23.31 -1.79 -3.80
CA PHE A 65 -24.44 -0.88 -3.63
C PHE A 65 -25.80 -1.47 -4.10
N PRO A 66 -25.97 -1.90 -5.36
CA PRO A 66 -27.26 -2.41 -5.85
C PRO A 66 -27.66 -3.74 -5.21
N ILE A 67 -26.71 -4.60 -4.83
CA ILE A 67 -27.03 -5.86 -4.13
C ILE A 67 -27.60 -5.58 -2.74
N LEU A 68 -27.00 -4.67 -1.97
CA LEU A 68 -27.55 -4.29 -0.67
C LEU A 68 -28.89 -3.56 -0.82
N GLN A 69 -29.02 -2.69 -1.81
CA GLN A 69 -30.26 -1.98 -2.09
C GLN A 69 -31.40 -2.95 -2.49
N TRP A 70 -31.08 -4.02 -3.23
CA TRP A 70 -32.03 -5.08 -3.56
C TRP A 70 -32.41 -5.94 -2.35
N ALA A 71 -31.43 -6.31 -1.51
CA ALA A 71 -31.65 -7.15 -0.33
C ALA A 71 -32.55 -6.47 0.73
N PHE A 72 -32.44 -5.15 0.89
CA PHE A 72 -33.20 -4.37 1.88
C PHE A 72 -34.38 -3.59 1.29
N ARG A 73 -34.83 -3.96 0.08
CA ARG A 73 -35.90 -3.29 -0.68
C ARG A 73 -37.23 -3.12 0.09
N ASN A 74 -37.50 -3.96 1.07
CA ASN A 74 -38.78 -3.96 1.80
C ASN A 74 -39.00 -2.69 2.65
N ASP A 75 -37.92 -2.01 3.03
CA ASP A 75 -37.98 -0.84 3.89
C ASP A 75 -37.14 0.31 3.33
N ALA A 76 -37.78 1.46 3.12
CA ALA A 76 -37.14 2.65 2.54
C ALA A 76 -35.94 3.14 3.38
N PHE A 77 -36.05 3.05 4.72
CA PHE A 77 -35.00 3.49 5.63
C PHE A 77 -33.72 2.64 5.53
N TYR A 78 -33.84 1.31 5.50
CA TYR A 78 -32.69 0.42 5.43
C TYR A 78 -32.05 0.38 4.04
N THR A 79 -32.81 0.72 3.00
CA THR A 79 -32.35 0.76 1.61
C THR A 79 -31.23 1.79 1.39
N GLU A 80 -31.22 2.90 2.14
CA GLU A 80 -30.20 3.95 2.02
C GLU A 80 -29.09 3.82 3.06
N LEU A 81 -29.45 3.50 4.31
CA LEU A 81 -28.53 3.48 5.45
C LEU A 81 -27.55 2.31 5.38
N VAL A 82 -28.01 1.12 4.96
CA VAL A 82 -27.18 -0.09 4.97
C VAL A 82 -26.06 -0.03 3.92
N PRO A 83 -26.29 0.39 2.65
CA PRO A 83 -25.19 0.55 1.69
C PRO A 83 -24.14 1.57 2.15
N GLN A 84 -24.56 2.69 2.73
CA GLN A 84 -23.65 3.74 3.19
C GLN A 84 -22.81 3.26 4.39
N LEU A 85 -23.43 2.57 5.35
CA LEU A 85 -22.73 1.97 6.49
C LEU A 85 -21.77 0.87 6.03
N ALA A 86 -22.19 0.02 5.08
CA ALA A 86 -21.36 -1.03 4.52
C ALA A 86 -20.13 -0.45 3.81
N TYR A 87 -20.30 0.57 2.98
CA TYR A 87 -19.20 1.28 2.33
C TYR A 87 -18.23 1.90 3.36
N GLY A 88 -18.77 2.59 4.38
CA GLY A 88 -17.97 3.16 5.46
C GLY A 88 -17.16 2.10 6.22
N SER A 89 -17.77 0.95 6.52
CA SER A 89 -17.10 -0.15 7.21
C SER A 89 -15.96 -0.76 6.38
N ILE A 90 -16.16 -0.94 5.07
CA ILE A 90 -15.13 -1.42 4.14
C ILE A 90 -13.95 -0.44 4.08
N MET A 91 -14.23 0.87 3.96
CA MET A 91 -13.18 1.90 3.96
C MET A 91 -12.40 1.94 5.27
N LEU A 92 -13.07 1.78 6.40
CA LEU A 92 -12.42 1.70 7.71
C LEU A 92 -11.47 0.49 7.79
N ILE A 93 -11.93 -0.68 7.34
CA ILE A 93 -11.12 -1.91 7.30
C ILE A 93 -9.88 -1.71 6.42
N ILE A 94 -10.04 -1.14 5.22
CA ILE A 94 -8.91 -0.84 4.30
C ILE A 94 -7.93 0.13 4.96
N GLY A 95 -8.42 1.18 5.63
CA GLY A 95 -7.59 2.12 6.36
C GLY A 95 -6.77 1.45 7.48
N ILE A 96 -7.41 0.59 8.29
CA ILE A 96 -6.73 -0.18 9.35
C ILE A 96 -5.69 -1.13 8.76
N LEU A 97 -6.00 -1.82 7.66
CA LEU A 97 -5.04 -2.68 6.96
C LEU A 97 -3.86 -1.87 6.42
N GLY A 98 -4.10 -0.68 5.86
CA GLY A 98 -3.05 0.23 5.39
C GLY A 98 -2.12 0.68 6.52
N ILE A 99 -2.66 1.04 7.68
CA ILE A 99 -1.86 1.39 8.87
C ILE A 99 -1.01 0.19 9.32
N ARG A 100 -1.60 -1.01 9.37
CA ARG A 100 -0.89 -2.24 9.74
C ARG A 100 0.22 -2.58 8.75
N SER A 101 -0.02 -2.37 7.46
CA SER A 101 0.97 -2.53 6.38
C SER A 101 2.17 -1.59 6.60
N HIS A 102 1.90 -0.31 6.89
CA HIS A 102 2.95 0.65 7.22
C HIS A 102 3.78 0.23 8.44
N TRP A 103 3.13 -0.21 9.51
CA TRP A 103 3.81 -0.67 10.73
C TRP A 103 4.65 -1.92 10.50
N ARG A 104 4.14 -2.90 9.75
CA ARG A 104 4.89 -4.12 9.39
C ARG A 104 6.14 -3.77 8.59
N PHE A 105 6.02 -2.85 7.63
CA PHE A 105 7.14 -2.38 6.82
C PHE A 105 8.22 -1.76 7.72
N GLN A 106 7.86 -0.83 8.60
CA GLN A 106 8.80 -0.20 9.54
C GLN A 106 9.52 -1.24 10.42
N LYS A 107 8.79 -2.25 10.92
CA LYS A 107 9.40 -3.34 11.72
C LYS A 107 10.42 -4.17 10.93
N LEU A 108 10.15 -4.47 9.67
CA LEU A 108 11.09 -5.20 8.80
C LEU A 108 12.37 -4.39 8.58
N LEU A 109 12.25 -3.08 8.35
CA LEU A 109 13.43 -2.20 8.20
C LEU A 109 14.29 -2.15 9.46
N ILE A 110 13.66 -2.01 10.62
CA ILE A 110 14.36 -1.96 11.90
C ILE A 110 15.09 -3.28 12.17
N LYS A 111 14.47 -4.43 11.87
CA LYS A 111 15.07 -5.75 12.10
C LYS A 111 16.24 -6.03 11.15
N THR A 112 16.13 -5.65 9.88
CA THR A 112 17.22 -5.75 8.90
C THR A 112 18.39 -4.84 9.28
N ARG A 113 18.11 -3.60 9.74
CA ARG A 113 19.11 -2.65 10.27
C ARG A 113 19.90 -3.23 11.46
N LYS A 114 19.23 -3.95 12.36
CA LYS A 114 19.86 -4.48 13.60
C LYS A 114 20.67 -5.76 13.36
N THR A 115 20.39 -6.50 12.29
CA THR A 115 21.02 -7.80 11.99
C THR A 115 22.25 -7.67 11.08
N ASN A 116 22.31 -6.66 10.21
CA ASN A 116 23.41 -6.55 9.24
C ASN A 116 23.79 -5.09 8.96
N SER A 117 24.82 -4.57 9.63
CA SER A 117 25.41 -3.25 9.29
C SER A 117 26.07 -3.28 7.91
N ASN A 118 26.61 -4.43 7.50
CA ASN A 118 27.34 -4.63 6.24
C ASN A 118 26.46 -4.44 4.98
N ILE A 119 25.15 -4.73 5.05
CA ILE A 119 24.23 -4.53 3.92
C ILE A 119 23.92 -3.05 3.72
N VAL A 120 23.87 -2.28 4.81
CA VAL A 120 23.70 -0.82 4.78
C VAL A 120 24.92 -0.15 4.15
N THR A 121 26.13 -0.62 4.48
CA THR A 121 27.38 -0.13 3.86
C THR A 121 27.46 -0.47 2.38
N LYS A 122 27.00 -1.66 1.97
CA LYS A 122 26.93 -2.05 0.55
C LYS A 122 25.91 -1.23 -0.24
N LEU A 123 24.78 -0.88 0.38
CA LEU A 123 23.77 0.01 -0.21
C LEU A 123 24.25 1.48 -0.30
N GLU A 124 25.05 1.96 0.65
CA GLU A 124 25.74 3.26 0.55
C GLU A 124 26.83 3.26 -0.53
N TYR A 125 27.52 2.14 -0.73
CA TYR A 125 28.54 1.97 -1.77
C TYR A 125 27.94 2.09 -3.19
N PHE A 126 26.78 1.46 -3.46
CA PHE A 126 26.08 1.59 -4.75
C PHE A 126 25.40 2.95 -4.99
N LYS A 127 25.45 3.86 -4.02
CA LYS A 127 24.90 5.21 -4.13
C LYS A 127 25.92 6.22 -4.69
N VAL A 128 27.22 5.91 -4.68
CA VAL A 128 28.29 6.83 -5.12
C VAL A 128 28.71 6.57 -6.57
N ASP A 129 28.49 5.36 -7.09
CA ASP A 129 28.97 4.94 -8.42
C ASP A 129 27.93 5.09 -9.56
N ASN A 130 26.94 5.98 -9.43
CA ASN A 130 25.96 6.32 -10.48
C ASN A 130 25.62 7.81 -10.41
#